data_AF-A0A1V3RZX6-F1
#
_entry.id   AF-A0A1V3RZX6-F1
#
_cell.length_a   1.000
_cell.length_b   1.000
_cell.length_c   1.000
_cell.angle_alpha   90.00
_cell.angle_beta   90.00
_cell.angle_gamma   90.00
#
_symmetry.space_group_name_H-M   'P 1'
#
loop_
_entity.id
_entity.type
_entity.pdbx_description
1 polymer ?
#
loop_
_entity_poly.entity_id
_entity_poly.type
_entity_poly.pdbx_seq_one_letter_code
_entity_poly.pdbx_strand_id
1 'polypeptide(L)'
;MDPYRIGSGAGYAGDRIDPAVDLAERGELDALVFECLAERTIALAQLRRAQDPQAGYDPMLQARMRAVLPACVRNGVTIITNMGAANPMAAGQAVLDVARELGLPRLRVAVVTGDDVLPWMLANDVPLMDSTDTVRSLDGRLISANAYLGADALLPALQADVNVIITGRVADPSLFVAPLMAHFGWTADHWHHLGQGLLVGHLLECAAQVSGGYLADPGHVDVPDLHRVGFPLAEVAADGSAVITKLPGTGGRVDRLSCTAQLLYEVEDPAHYLQADVVGDFSKVRFTELESDRVQAQGASGHARPEQLKVTLGYRDGFIGEGQISYAGPGARARGELALSILRHRLQDATLSHGLTGLEHRAELIGVNAMHGPQLGTDREPYEVRVRLAVRCANRTQAEAVGQEVEALYLNGPAGGGGVTQSVREVIAAASALMPRHAVQPRCDILERHAGD
;
A
#
# COMPACT_ATOMS: atom_id res chain seq x y z
N MET A 1 -11.91 22.16 23.64
CA MET A 1 -11.07 20.96 23.63
C MET A 1 -9.92 21.29 22.72
N ASP A 2 -8.71 20.90 23.11
CA ASP A 2 -7.55 21.04 22.24
C ASP A 2 -7.72 20.11 21.02
N PRO A 3 -7.18 20.49 19.85
CA PRO A 3 -7.28 19.66 18.66
C PRO A 3 -6.51 18.36 18.83
N TYR A 4 -7.05 17.27 18.30
CA TYR A 4 -6.39 15.96 18.28
C TYR A 4 -5.37 15.92 17.14
N ARG A 5 -4.12 15.57 17.45
CA ARG A 5 -2.97 15.62 16.53
C ARG A 5 -2.59 14.22 16.06
N ILE A 6 -2.80 13.93 14.77
CA ILE A 6 -2.47 12.63 14.18
C ILE A 6 -1.40 12.81 13.10
N GLY A 7 -0.30 12.06 13.23
CA GLY A 7 0.77 12.01 12.23
C GLY A 7 0.74 10.76 11.37
N SER A 8 1.27 10.86 10.15
CA SER A 8 1.50 9.71 9.27
C SER A 8 2.95 9.24 9.39
N GLY A 9 3.17 8.01 9.85
CA GLY A 9 4.47 7.36 10.00
C GLY A 9 4.90 6.53 8.78
N ALA A 10 3.98 6.23 7.87
CA ALA A 10 4.23 5.71 6.53
C ALA A 10 2.95 5.64 5.71
N GLY A 11 3.14 5.65 4.39
CA GLY A 11 2.06 5.41 3.42
C GLY A 11 2.19 4.13 2.59
N TYR A 12 3.21 3.30 2.84
CA TYR A 12 3.35 1.96 2.27
C TYR A 12 4.44 1.15 3.00
N ALA A 13 4.47 -0.18 2.79
CA ALA A 13 5.41 -1.10 3.45
C ALA A 13 6.88 -0.66 3.38
N GLY A 14 7.34 -0.25 2.20
CA GLY A 14 8.74 0.11 1.92
C GLY A 14 9.09 1.59 2.11
N ASP A 15 8.24 2.35 2.81
CA ASP A 15 8.44 3.78 3.01
C ASP A 15 9.60 4.11 3.97
N ARG A 16 10.03 5.37 3.98
CA ARG A 16 11.12 5.85 4.85
C ARG A 16 10.72 5.81 6.33
N ILE A 17 11.74 5.64 7.19
CA ILE A 17 11.57 5.66 8.65
C ILE A 17 11.85 7.05 9.23
N ASP A 18 12.86 7.77 8.72
CA ASP A 18 13.33 9.03 9.32
C ASP A 18 12.22 10.08 9.54
N PRO A 19 11.29 10.33 8.60
CA PRO A 19 10.23 11.32 8.82
C PRO A 19 9.26 10.95 9.95
N ALA A 20 9.06 9.66 10.21
CA ALA A 20 8.24 9.19 11.33
C ALA A 20 8.95 9.41 12.68
N VAL A 21 10.29 9.32 12.71
CA VAL A 21 11.09 9.67 13.88
C VAL A 21 10.97 11.16 14.19
N ASP A 22 11.05 12.00 13.16
CA ASP A 22 10.84 13.44 13.29
C ASP A 22 9.46 13.76 13.91
N LEU A 23 8.39 13.12 13.43
CA LEU A 23 7.04 13.26 13.96
C LEU A 23 6.91 12.75 15.40
N ALA A 24 7.49 11.59 15.73
CA ALA A 24 7.45 11.04 17.07
C ALA A 24 8.16 11.94 18.10
N GLU A 25 9.26 12.59 17.69
CA GLU A 25 10.08 13.47 18.53
C GLU A 25 9.52 14.89 18.67
N ARG A 26 9.00 15.47 17.58
CA ARG A 26 8.69 16.92 17.49
C ARG A 26 7.24 17.23 17.08
N GLY A 27 6.44 16.22 16.76
CA GLY A 27 5.09 16.39 16.22
C GLY A 27 4.03 16.79 17.25
N GLU A 28 4.32 16.59 18.55
CA GLU A 28 3.35 16.76 19.64
C GLU A 28 2.05 16.01 19.33
N LEU A 29 2.18 14.72 18.99
CA LEU A 29 1.08 13.91 18.48
C LEU A 29 0.32 13.21 19.61
N ASP A 30 -0.96 12.97 19.39
CA ASP A 30 -1.75 12.02 20.17
C ASP A 30 -1.63 10.60 19.59
N ALA A 31 -1.56 10.50 18.25
CA ALA A 31 -1.36 9.24 17.55
C ALA A 31 -0.41 9.34 16.35
N LEU A 32 0.34 8.27 16.11
CA LEU A 32 1.20 8.08 14.94
C LEU A 32 0.76 6.81 14.18
N VAL A 33 0.27 7.00 12.96
CA VAL A 33 -0.33 5.92 12.16
C VAL A 33 0.67 5.41 11.12
N PHE A 34 0.88 4.11 11.05
CA PHE A 34 1.65 3.47 9.99
C PHE A 34 0.71 2.63 9.12
N GLU A 35 0.30 3.21 7.99
CA GLU A 35 -0.40 2.52 6.92
C GLU A 35 0.66 1.89 5.99
N CYS A 36 0.71 0.56 5.96
CA CYS A 36 1.76 -0.20 5.28
C CYS A 36 1.20 -1.33 4.41
N LEU A 37 -0.11 -1.45 4.24
CA LEU A 37 -0.73 -2.64 3.66
C LEU A 37 -1.53 -2.31 2.41
N ALA A 38 -1.03 -2.76 1.27
CA ALA A 38 -1.78 -2.76 0.00
C ALA A 38 -2.33 -4.17 -0.32
N GLU A 39 -3.22 -4.27 -1.31
CA GLU A 39 -3.85 -5.52 -1.78
C GLU A 39 -2.81 -6.59 -2.10
N ARG A 40 -1.71 -6.21 -2.74
CA ARG A 40 -0.65 -7.15 -3.11
C ARG A 40 0.17 -7.59 -1.90
N THR A 41 0.37 -6.69 -0.93
CA THR A 41 1.26 -6.91 0.21
C THR A 41 0.71 -8.01 1.12
N ILE A 42 -0.62 -8.05 1.33
CA ILE A 42 -1.24 -9.08 2.18
C ILE A 42 -1.15 -10.48 1.58
N ALA A 43 -1.31 -10.62 0.26
CA ALA A 43 -1.20 -11.91 -0.42
C ALA A 43 0.24 -12.45 -0.37
N LEU A 44 1.25 -11.57 -0.53
CA LEU A 44 2.65 -11.91 -0.33
C LEU A 44 2.98 -12.22 1.14
N ALA A 45 2.30 -11.57 2.08
CA ALA A 45 2.44 -11.84 3.51
C ALA A 45 1.88 -13.23 3.87
N GLN A 46 0.76 -13.62 3.28
CA GLN A 46 0.19 -14.96 3.44
C GLN A 46 1.10 -16.04 2.84
N LEU A 47 1.73 -15.78 1.70
CA LEU A 47 2.73 -16.70 1.14
C LEU A 47 3.92 -16.89 2.09
N ARG A 48 4.42 -15.81 2.71
CA ARG A 48 5.48 -15.88 3.73
C ARG A 48 5.02 -16.69 4.94
N ARG A 49 3.80 -16.44 5.43
CA ARG A 49 3.21 -17.19 6.57
C ARG A 49 3.05 -18.68 6.28
N ALA A 50 2.70 -19.04 5.05
CA ALA A 50 2.58 -20.43 4.62
C ALA A 50 3.93 -21.17 4.61
N GLN A 51 5.04 -20.45 4.45
CA GLN A 51 6.40 -20.99 4.51
C GLN A 51 6.95 -21.01 5.94
N ASP A 52 6.66 -19.97 6.73
CA ASP A 52 7.03 -19.83 8.13
C ASP A 52 5.83 -19.29 8.94
N PRO A 53 5.22 -20.10 9.84
CA PRO A 53 4.09 -19.67 10.65
C PRO A 53 4.33 -18.46 11.56
N GLN A 54 5.59 -18.10 11.86
CA GLN A 54 5.95 -16.91 12.63
C GLN A 54 6.14 -15.66 11.74
N ALA A 55 6.22 -15.83 10.42
CA ALA A 55 6.28 -14.75 9.46
C ALA A 55 4.87 -14.26 9.07
N GLY A 56 4.80 -13.36 8.09
CA GLY A 56 3.55 -12.84 7.53
C GLY A 56 3.10 -11.50 8.08
N TYR A 57 3.86 -10.87 8.97
CA TYR A 57 3.73 -9.45 9.27
C TYR A 57 4.72 -8.61 8.41
N ASP A 58 4.63 -7.29 8.47
CA ASP A 58 5.48 -6.39 7.71
C ASP A 58 6.98 -6.54 8.09
N PRO A 59 7.90 -6.79 7.13
CA PRO A 59 9.32 -6.96 7.42
C PRO A 59 9.99 -5.76 8.10
N MET A 60 9.48 -4.54 7.88
CA MET A 60 10.01 -3.31 8.46
C MET A 60 9.43 -2.99 9.84
N LEU A 61 8.45 -3.77 10.34
CA LEU A 61 7.79 -3.53 11.63
C LEU A 61 8.81 -3.31 12.76
N GLN A 62 9.73 -4.25 12.96
CA GLN A 62 10.67 -4.13 14.08
C GLN A 62 11.62 -2.94 13.91
N ALA A 63 12.06 -2.64 12.68
CA ALA A 63 12.94 -1.49 12.41
C ALA A 63 12.23 -0.16 12.71
N ARG A 64 10.98 -0.03 12.27
CA ARG A 64 10.13 1.13 12.57
C ARG A 64 9.90 1.28 14.07
N MET A 65 9.52 0.20 14.74
CA MET A 65 9.29 0.21 16.19
C MET A 65 10.56 0.56 16.98
N ARG A 66 11.72 0.01 16.60
CA ARG A 66 13.01 0.39 17.21
C ARG A 66 13.28 1.89 17.11
N ALA A 67 12.89 2.50 15.99
CA ALA A 67 13.13 3.91 15.75
C ALA A 67 12.17 4.83 16.51
N VAL A 68 10.88 4.49 16.61
CA VAL A 68 9.86 5.44 17.14
C VAL A 68 9.39 5.16 18.56
N LEU A 69 9.45 3.91 19.06
CA LEU A 69 8.89 3.58 20.38
C LEU A 69 9.46 4.42 21.54
N PRO A 70 10.79 4.71 21.61
CA PRO A 70 11.32 5.52 22.71
C PRO A 70 10.72 6.93 22.77
N ALA A 71 10.50 7.55 21.62
CA ALA A 71 9.90 8.87 21.51
C ALA A 71 8.40 8.83 21.81
N CYS A 72 7.68 7.88 21.20
CA CYS A 72 6.24 7.72 21.39
C CYS A 72 5.89 7.45 22.86
N VAL A 73 6.60 6.54 23.53
CA VAL A 73 6.33 6.24 24.96
C VAL A 73 6.63 7.45 25.85
N ARG A 74 7.73 8.17 25.60
CA ARG A 74 8.08 9.36 26.38
C ARG A 74 7.04 10.48 26.23
N ASN A 75 6.49 10.63 25.04
CA ASN A 75 5.57 11.70 24.68
C ASN A 75 4.08 11.30 24.83
N GLY A 76 3.79 10.04 25.19
CA GLY A 76 2.41 9.54 25.32
C GLY A 76 1.69 9.33 23.99
N VAL A 77 2.42 9.16 22.88
CA VAL A 77 1.86 8.96 21.53
C VAL A 77 1.44 7.50 21.35
N THR A 78 0.19 7.27 20.93
CA THR A 78 -0.29 5.93 20.58
C THR A 78 0.10 5.58 19.14
N ILE A 79 0.74 4.44 18.92
CA ILE A 79 1.05 3.94 17.58
C ILE A 79 -0.11 3.08 17.07
N ILE A 80 -0.57 3.31 15.84
CA ILE A 80 -1.63 2.51 15.20
C ILE A 80 -1.12 2.00 13.86
N THR A 81 -1.26 0.71 13.57
CA THR A 81 -0.71 0.16 12.32
C THR A 81 -1.38 -1.11 11.83
N ASN A 82 -1.50 -1.25 10.51
CA ASN A 82 -1.89 -2.49 9.82
C ASN A 82 -0.70 -3.38 9.41
N MET A 83 0.50 -3.12 9.94
CA MET A 83 1.70 -3.93 9.71
C MET A 83 1.58 -5.37 10.24
N GLY A 84 0.51 -5.72 10.96
CA GLY A 84 0.19 -7.10 11.30
C GLY A 84 -0.04 -7.96 10.05
N ALA A 85 -0.53 -7.35 8.96
CA ALA A 85 -0.74 -7.99 7.67
C ALA A 85 -1.43 -9.36 7.81
N ALA A 86 -0.75 -10.46 7.46
CA ALA A 86 -1.28 -11.81 7.53
C ALA A 86 -1.11 -12.49 8.90
N ASN A 87 -0.35 -11.89 9.82
CA ASN A 87 -0.06 -12.44 11.14
C ASN A 87 0.00 -11.36 12.25
N PRO A 88 -1.14 -10.73 12.60
CA PRO A 88 -1.17 -9.67 13.61
C PRO A 88 -0.66 -10.11 15.00
N MET A 89 -0.88 -11.38 15.38
CA MET A 89 -0.42 -11.90 16.67
C MET A 89 1.11 -11.98 16.75
N ALA A 90 1.77 -12.50 15.72
CA ALA A 90 3.24 -12.53 15.68
C ALA A 90 3.82 -11.12 15.61
N ALA A 91 3.15 -10.19 14.92
CA ALA A 91 3.52 -8.77 14.92
C ALA A 91 3.47 -8.17 16.33
N GLY A 92 2.39 -8.42 17.08
CA GLY A 92 2.26 -7.97 18.47
C GLY A 92 3.38 -8.48 19.37
N GLN A 93 3.73 -9.77 19.24
CA GLN A 93 4.86 -10.35 19.97
C GLN A 93 6.20 -9.71 19.58
N ALA A 94 6.43 -9.47 18.28
CA ALA A 94 7.65 -8.83 17.79
C ALA A 94 7.80 -7.40 18.33
N VAL A 95 6.70 -6.66 18.52
CA VAL A 95 6.73 -5.34 19.17
C VAL A 95 7.11 -5.43 20.64
N LEU A 96 6.57 -6.40 21.38
CA LEU A 96 6.97 -6.64 22.78
C LEU A 96 8.45 -7.02 22.89
N ASP A 97 8.96 -7.80 21.96
CA ASP A 97 10.38 -8.18 21.95
C ASP A 97 11.30 -6.98 21.68
N VAL A 98 10.91 -6.09 20.76
CA VAL A 98 11.59 -4.80 20.54
C VAL A 98 11.49 -3.91 21.78
N ALA A 99 10.33 -3.83 22.42
CA ALA A 99 10.17 -3.04 23.64
C ALA A 99 11.09 -3.52 24.77
N ARG A 100 11.30 -4.85 24.89
CA ARG A 100 12.28 -5.43 25.82
C ARG A 100 13.72 -5.02 25.49
N GLU A 101 14.11 -5.08 24.21
CA GLU A 101 15.44 -4.64 23.75
C GLU A 101 15.70 -3.16 24.13
N LEU A 102 14.66 -2.33 24.07
CA LEU A 102 14.71 -0.90 24.38
C LEU A 102 14.53 -0.57 25.88
N GLY A 103 14.31 -1.56 26.75
CA GLY A 103 14.08 -1.32 28.17
C GLY A 103 12.73 -0.66 28.49
N LEU A 104 11.67 -0.98 27.72
CA LEU A 104 10.30 -0.49 27.88
C LEU A 104 9.36 -1.59 28.42
N PRO A 105 9.53 -2.06 29.68
CA PRO A 105 8.88 -3.27 30.19
C PRO A 105 7.38 -3.14 30.45
N ARG A 106 6.84 -1.91 30.45
CA ARG A 106 5.41 -1.62 30.68
C ARG A 106 4.61 -1.42 29.39
N LEU A 107 5.23 -1.69 28.24
CA LEU A 107 4.59 -1.48 26.95
C LEU A 107 3.45 -2.48 26.76
N ARG A 108 2.27 -1.98 26.39
CA ARG A 108 1.06 -2.77 26.13
C ARG A 108 0.72 -2.67 24.65
N VAL A 109 0.42 -3.81 24.04
CA VAL A 109 0.07 -3.92 22.62
C VAL A 109 -1.33 -4.50 22.48
N ALA A 110 -2.24 -3.81 21.80
CA ALA A 110 -3.49 -4.40 21.35
C ALA A 110 -3.30 -5.00 19.95
N VAL A 111 -3.80 -6.21 19.75
CA VAL A 111 -3.82 -6.90 18.46
C VAL A 111 -5.27 -7.09 18.02
N VAL A 112 -5.61 -6.50 16.87
CA VAL A 112 -6.93 -6.63 16.25
C VAL A 112 -6.85 -7.68 15.13
N THR A 113 -7.75 -8.66 15.19
CA THR A 113 -7.88 -9.75 14.20
C THR A 113 -9.33 -9.90 13.74
N GLY A 114 -9.58 -10.79 12.79
CA GLY A 114 -10.92 -11.10 12.26
C GLY A 114 -11.12 -10.67 10.81
N ASP A 115 -10.09 -10.09 10.20
CA ASP A 115 -10.06 -9.75 8.78
C ASP A 115 -9.87 -10.99 7.90
N ASP A 116 -9.18 -12.04 8.36
CA ASP A 116 -9.04 -13.31 7.63
C ASP A 116 -10.39 -14.07 7.56
N VAL A 117 -11.03 -13.97 6.41
CA VAL A 117 -12.37 -14.49 6.12
C VAL A 117 -12.34 -15.62 5.09
N LEU A 118 -11.17 -16.20 4.84
CA LEU A 118 -10.99 -17.29 3.87
C LEU A 118 -11.98 -18.46 4.10
N PRO A 119 -12.22 -18.94 5.34
CA PRO A 119 -13.19 -20.00 5.56
C PRO A 119 -14.61 -19.63 5.12
N TRP A 120 -15.01 -18.37 5.32
CA TRP A 120 -16.33 -17.90 4.91
C TRP A 120 -16.43 -17.81 3.39
N MET A 121 -15.39 -17.32 2.71
CA MET A 121 -15.36 -17.22 1.24
C MET A 121 -15.38 -18.60 0.56
N LEU A 122 -14.69 -19.59 1.11
CA LEU A 122 -14.74 -20.96 0.59
C LEU A 122 -16.11 -21.62 0.79
N ALA A 123 -16.82 -21.25 1.86
CA ALA A 123 -18.15 -21.77 2.15
C ALA A 123 -19.28 -21.06 1.36
N ASN A 124 -19.03 -19.84 0.88
CA ASN A 124 -20.02 -18.99 0.23
C ASN A 124 -19.54 -18.58 -1.16
N ASP A 125 -20.20 -19.10 -2.20
CA ASP A 125 -19.83 -18.85 -3.60
C ASP A 125 -20.31 -17.47 -4.07
N VAL A 126 -19.57 -16.42 -3.69
CA VAL A 126 -19.92 -15.04 -3.99
C VAL A 126 -19.36 -14.56 -5.33
N PRO A 127 -20.03 -13.63 -6.03
CA PRO A 127 -19.50 -13.01 -7.25
C PRO A 127 -18.20 -12.23 -7.01
N LEU A 128 -17.31 -12.26 -7.98
CA LEU A 128 -16.18 -11.33 -8.04
C LEU A 128 -16.65 -9.98 -8.60
N MET A 129 -16.10 -8.86 -8.10
CA MET A 129 -16.57 -7.52 -8.49
C MET A 129 -16.26 -7.16 -9.96
N ASP A 130 -15.09 -7.57 -10.45
CA ASP A 130 -14.56 -7.18 -11.77
C ASP A 130 -14.58 -8.33 -12.79
N SER A 131 -15.37 -9.38 -12.51
CA SER A 131 -15.49 -10.55 -13.38
C SER A 131 -16.92 -11.10 -13.34
N THR A 132 -17.28 -11.88 -14.35
CA THR A 132 -18.48 -12.72 -14.34
C THR A 132 -18.31 -14.00 -13.51
N ASP A 133 -17.10 -14.26 -13.04
CA ASP A 133 -16.76 -15.42 -12.22
C ASP A 133 -17.17 -15.23 -10.75
N THR A 134 -17.14 -16.33 -10.02
CA THR A 134 -17.34 -16.37 -8.56
C THR A 134 -16.06 -16.84 -7.86
N VAL A 135 -16.05 -16.80 -6.52
CA VAL A 135 -14.93 -17.33 -5.72
C VAL A 135 -14.59 -18.78 -6.08
N ARG A 136 -15.58 -19.61 -6.45
CA ARG A 136 -15.36 -21.01 -6.84
C ARG A 136 -14.44 -21.18 -8.05
N SER A 137 -14.34 -20.18 -8.94
CA SER A 137 -13.40 -20.22 -10.08
C SER A 137 -11.92 -20.24 -9.62
N LEU A 138 -11.67 -19.86 -8.36
CA LEU A 138 -10.36 -19.80 -7.73
C LEU A 138 -10.06 -21.03 -6.84
N ASP A 139 -10.96 -22.03 -6.80
CA ASP A 139 -10.78 -23.23 -5.99
C ASP A 139 -9.44 -23.93 -6.28
N GLY A 140 -8.75 -24.34 -5.20
CA GLY A 140 -7.41 -24.93 -5.27
C GLY A 140 -6.27 -23.96 -5.56
N ARG A 141 -6.56 -22.69 -5.89
CA ARG A 141 -5.58 -21.62 -6.12
C ARG A 141 -5.66 -20.49 -5.09
N LEU A 142 -6.81 -20.32 -4.44
CA LEU A 142 -7.05 -19.31 -3.42
C LEU A 142 -6.11 -19.54 -2.21
N ILE A 143 -5.37 -18.50 -1.85
CA ILE A 143 -4.39 -18.49 -0.75
C ILE A 143 -4.93 -17.70 0.45
N SER A 144 -5.66 -16.62 0.21
CA SER A 144 -6.12 -15.73 1.26
C SER A 144 -7.40 -15.00 0.90
N ALA A 145 -8.15 -14.60 1.92
CA ALA A 145 -9.25 -13.67 1.79
C ALA A 145 -9.27 -12.76 3.02
N ASN A 146 -9.11 -11.44 2.82
CA ASN A 146 -9.04 -10.49 3.91
C ASN A 146 -10.04 -9.36 3.73
N ALA A 147 -10.95 -9.22 4.69
CA ALA A 147 -11.97 -8.18 4.73
C ALA A 147 -11.38 -6.84 5.18
N TYR A 148 -11.85 -5.75 4.59
CA TYR A 148 -11.51 -4.39 4.98
C TYR A 148 -12.33 -4.04 6.21
N LEU A 149 -11.78 -4.30 7.39
CA LEU A 149 -12.40 -3.90 8.65
C LEU A 149 -12.53 -2.37 8.72
N GLY A 150 -13.54 -1.89 9.43
CA GLY A 150 -13.73 -0.47 9.72
C GLY A 150 -13.04 -0.03 11.01
N ALA A 151 -13.13 1.25 11.30
CA ALA A 151 -12.67 1.89 12.52
C ALA A 151 -13.32 1.30 13.78
N ASP A 152 -14.56 0.78 13.66
CA ASP A 152 -15.28 0.12 14.76
C ASP A 152 -14.52 -1.08 15.33
N ALA A 153 -13.74 -1.79 14.50
CA ALA A 153 -12.90 -2.90 14.95
C ALA A 153 -11.74 -2.48 15.88
N LEU A 154 -11.30 -1.21 15.81
CA LEU A 154 -10.19 -0.68 16.61
C LEU A 154 -10.64 -0.03 17.92
N LEU A 155 -11.93 0.32 18.06
CA LEU A 155 -12.44 1.02 19.25
C LEU A 155 -12.15 0.29 20.58
N PRO A 156 -12.28 -1.05 20.69
CA PRO A 156 -11.93 -1.75 21.92
C PRO A 156 -10.46 -1.58 22.32
N ALA A 157 -9.56 -1.54 21.33
CA ALA A 157 -8.12 -1.32 21.55
C ALA A 157 -7.84 0.10 22.04
N LEU A 158 -8.48 1.10 21.42
CA LEU A 158 -8.32 2.52 21.78
C LEU A 158 -8.87 2.84 23.19
N GLN A 159 -9.83 2.05 23.68
CA GLN A 159 -10.36 2.16 25.04
C GLN A 159 -9.50 1.44 26.09
N ALA A 160 -8.51 0.65 25.67
CA ALA A 160 -7.75 -0.23 26.55
C ALA A 160 -6.44 0.37 27.10
N ASP A 161 -6.15 1.66 26.87
CA ASP A 161 -4.94 2.37 27.34
C ASP A 161 -3.64 1.65 26.93
N VAL A 162 -3.48 1.39 25.63
CA VAL A 162 -2.34 0.69 25.05
C VAL A 162 -1.40 1.66 24.33
N ASN A 163 -0.13 1.27 24.19
CA ASN A 163 0.87 2.09 23.49
C ASN A 163 0.88 1.82 21.97
N VAL A 164 0.54 0.60 21.57
CA VAL A 164 0.58 0.16 20.18
C VAL A 164 -0.69 -0.63 19.86
N ILE A 165 -1.35 -0.30 18.76
CA ILE A 165 -2.47 -1.04 18.18
C ILE A 165 -2.00 -1.61 16.85
N ILE A 166 -2.02 -2.93 16.73
CA ILE A 166 -1.63 -3.64 15.52
C ILE A 166 -2.82 -4.40 14.97
N THR A 167 -3.04 -4.29 13.66
CA THR A 167 -4.13 -4.97 12.97
C THR A 167 -3.64 -5.68 11.72
N GLY A 168 -4.49 -6.58 11.19
CA GLY A 168 -4.39 -7.11 9.83
C GLY A 168 -4.96 -6.11 8.82
N ARG A 169 -5.83 -6.57 7.92
CA ARG A 169 -6.51 -5.69 6.96
C ARG A 169 -7.61 -4.85 7.63
N VAL A 170 -7.46 -3.55 7.53
CA VAL A 170 -8.43 -2.50 7.87
C VAL A 170 -8.43 -1.54 6.68
N ALA A 171 -9.55 -0.87 6.41
CA ALA A 171 -9.56 0.17 5.38
C ALA A 171 -8.61 1.29 5.76
N ASP A 172 -7.83 1.78 4.80
CA ASP A 172 -6.66 2.60 5.06
C ASP A 172 -7.00 3.89 5.85
N PRO A 173 -8.08 4.65 5.51
CA PRO A 173 -8.50 5.80 6.30
C PRO A 173 -9.02 5.44 7.69
N SER A 174 -9.53 4.21 7.90
CA SER A 174 -10.12 3.78 9.16
C SER A 174 -9.08 3.77 10.30
N LEU A 175 -7.79 3.61 9.98
CA LEU A 175 -6.70 3.74 10.96
C LEU A 175 -6.62 5.15 11.57
N PHE A 176 -7.05 6.17 10.82
CA PHE A 176 -7.09 7.57 11.24
C PHE A 176 -8.47 7.96 11.81
N VAL A 177 -9.55 7.39 11.27
CA VAL A 177 -10.92 7.64 11.77
C VAL A 177 -11.10 7.06 13.18
N ALA A 178 -10.57 5.87 13.46
CA ALA A 178 -10.74 5.21 14.75
C ALA A 178 -10.29 6.06 15.97
N PRO A 179 -9.06 6.61 16.01
CA PRO A 179 -8.65 7.45 17.14
C PRO A 179 -9.50 8.74 17.27
N LEU A 180 -9.97 9.32 16.16
CA LEU A 180 -10.88 10.47 16.20
C LEU A 180 -12.23 10.11 16.80
N MET A 181 -12.79 8.95 16.42
CA MET A 181 -14.02 8.42 17.01
C MET A 181 -13.87 8.20 18.52
N ALA A 182 -12.76 7.58 18.94
CA ALA A 182 -12.50 7.30 20.35
C ALA A 182 -12.32 8.59 21.17
N HIS A 183 -11.59 9.57 20.64
CA HIS A 183 -11.31 10.82 21.33
C HIS A 183 -12.54 11.75 21.43
N PHE A 184 -13.27 11.95 20.34
CA PHE A 184 -14.43 12.85 20.30
C PHE A 184 -15.77 12.18 20.61
N GLY A 185 -15.78 10.86 20.82
CA GLY A 185 -16.99 10.09 21.10
C GLY A 185 -17.94 9.99 19.89
N TRP A 186 -17.41 10.02 18.67
CA TRP A 186 -18.23 9.86 17.47
C TRP A 186 -18.72 8.42 17.33
N THR A 187 -20.02 8.24 17.14
CA THR A 187 -20.65 6.93 16.93
C THR A 187 -20.72 6.57 15.44
N ALA A 188 -20.96 5.29 15.14
CA ALA A 188 -20.99 4.76 13.78
C ALA A 188 -22.10 5.33 12.88
N ASP A 189 -23.08 6.04 13.46
CA ASP A 189 -24.17 6.74 12.77
C ASP A 189 -23.96 8.26 12.68
N HIS A 190 -22.85 8.80 13.22
CA HIS A 190 -22.45 10.20 13.03
C HIS A 190 -21.82 10.45 11.65
N TRP A 191 -22.52 10.12 10.56
CA TRP A 191 -21.97 10.08 9.20
C TRP A 191 -21.31 11.38 8.75
N HIS A 192 -21.82 12.55 9.19
CA HIS A 192 -21.18 13.82 8.89
C HIS A 192 -19.74 13.89 9.44
N HIS A 193 -19.55 13.55 10.72
CA HIS A 193 -18.24 13.55 11.37
C HIS A 193 -17.34 12.44 10.83
N LEU A 194 -17.90 11.25 10.56
CA LEU A 194 -17.15 10.15 9.94
C LEU A 194 -16.66 10.54 8.54
N GLY A 195 -17.44 11.31 7.77
CA GLY A 195 -17.01 11.86 6.48
C GLY A 195 -15.86 12.87 6.60
N GLN A 196 -15.87 13.71 7.64
CA GLN A 196 -14.73 14.60 7.94
C GLN A 196 -13.49 13.80 8.36
N GLY A 197 -13.66 12.82 9.25
CA GLY A 197 -12.57 11.93 9.66
C GLY A 197 -12.00 11.14 8.47
N LEU A 198 -12.87 10.71 7.55
CA LEU A 198 -12.47 10.03 6.33
C LEU A 198 -11.62 10.95 5.44
N LEU A 199 -11.98 12.23 5.29
CA LEU A 199 -11.14 13.21 4.58
C LEU A 199 -9.76 13.34 5.22
N VAL A 200 -9.69 13.41 6.56
CA VAL A 200 -8.40 13.46 7.28
C VAL A 200 -7.58 12.20 7.01
N GLY A 201 -8.20 11.02 7.12
CA GLY A 201 -7.54 9.75 6.82
C GLY A 201 -7.02 9.70 5.39
N HIS A 202 -7.87 10.04 4.41
CA HIS A 202 -7.52 10.09 2.98
C HIS A 202 -6.37 11.05 2.66
N LEU A 203 -6.26 12.16 3.39
CA LEU A 203 -5.18 13.12 3.22
C LEU A 203 -3.87 12.71 3.91
N LEU A 204 -3.94 11.92 4.98
CA LEU A 204 -2.76 11.47 5.74
C LEU A 204 -2.23 10.10 5.32
N GLU A 205 -3.08 9.24 4.76
CA GLU A 205 -2.65 8.03 4.06
C GLU A 205 -1.76 8.40 2.86
N CYS A 206 -0.94 7.46 2.39
CA CYS A 206 0.15 7.74 1.45
C CYS A 206 1.23 8.75 1.94
N ALA A 207 1.16 9.18 3.22
CA ALA A 207 2.15 9.99 3.93
C ALA A 207 2.68 11.18 3.12
N ALA A 208 3.88 11.07 2.55
CA ALA A 208 4.56 12.18 1.88
C ALA A 208 3.81 12.77 0.70
N GLN A 209 2.82 12.08 0.12
CA GLN A 209 2.12 12.57 -1.07
C GLN A 209 1.44 13.93 -0.85
N VAL A 210 0.73 14.11 0.27
CA VAL A 210 0.10 15.39 0.63
C VAL A 210 1.12 16.48 0.95
N SER A 211 2.37 16.10 1.29
CA SER A 211 3.48 17.02 1.56
C SER A 211 4.44 17.17 0.37
N GLY A 212 4.02 16.79 -0.83
CA GLY A 212 4.73 17.03 -2.10
C GLY A 212 5.48 15.83 -2.67
N GLY A 213 5.43 14.68 -2.02
CA GLY A 213 5.80 13.39 -2.62
C GLY A 213 4.91 13.09 -3.84
N TYR A 214 5.47 12.44 -4.85
CA TYR A 214 4.74 12.10 -6.10
C TYR A 214 4.17 13.29 -6.90
N LEU A 215 4.46 14.53 -6.48
CA LEU A 215 3.96 15.77 -7.10
C LEU A 215 5.00 16.47 -7.98
N ALA A 216 6.29 16.31 -7.67
CA ALA A 216 7.36 17.07 -8.30
C ALA A 216 7.48 16.77 -9.81
N ASP A 217 7.44 17.82 -10.62
CA ASP A 217 7.68 17.80 -12.06
C ASP A 217 8.71 18.90 -12.40
N PRO A 218 10.00 18.55 -12.57
CA PRO A 218 11.07 19.53 -12.71
C PRO A 218 10.82 20.56 -13.81
N GLY A 219 10.77 21.85 -13.44
CA GLY A 219 10.48 22.96 -14.36
C GLY A 219 9.00 23.31 -14.51
N HIS A 220 8.10 22.54 -13.90
CA HIS A 220 6.66 22.81 -13.86
C HIS A 220 6.14 22.93 -12.42
N VAL A 221 6.45 21.94 -11.57
CA VAL A 221 6.08 21.89 -10.15
C VAL A 221 7.30 21.51 -9.33
N ASP A 222 7.99 22.52 -8.81
CA ASP A 222 9.14 22.30 -7.94
C ASP A 222 8.69 22.04 -6.49
N VAL A 223 9.28 21.02 -5.88
CA VAL A 223 9.08 20.66 -4.47
C VAL A 223 10.42 20.83 -3.73
N PRO A 224 10.49 21.74 -2.74
CA PRO A 224 11.75 22.05 -2.07
C PRO A 224 12.23 20.86 -1.23
N ASP A 225 13.54 20.61 -1.25
CA ASP A 225 14.21 19.61 -0.40
C ASP A 225 13.53 18.22 -0.37
N LEU A 226 13.00 17.75 -1.52
CA LEU A 226 12.24 16.50 -1.61
C LEU A 226 12.98 15.26 -1.06
N HIS A 227 14.31 15.25 -1.11
CA HIS A 227 15.16 14.21 -0.51
C HIS A 227 15.01 14.08 1.02
N ARG A 228 14.46 15.10 1.69
CA ARG A 228 14.14 15.19 3.12
C ARG A 228 12.67 15.55 3.35
N VAL A 229 11.78 15.12 2.45
CA VAL A 229 10.33 15.36 2.57
C VAL A 229 9.82 14.97 3.96
N GLY A 230 9.16 15.90 4.64
CA GLY A 230 8.52 15.64 5.93
C GLY A 230 7.18 14.95 5.74
N PHE A 231 6.88 13.95 6.57
CA PHE A 231 5.54 13.35 6.59
C PHE A 231 4.53 14.29 7.25
N PRO A 232 3.25 14.22 6.82
CA PRO A 232 2.22 15.13 7.27
C PRO A 232 1.70 14.77 8.67
N LEU A 233 1.05 15.75 9.29
CA LEU A 233 0.15 15.57 10.42
C LEU A 233 -1.10 16.41 10.23
N ALA A 234 -2.19 16.03 10.89
CA ALA A 234 -3.41 16.81 10.96
C ALA A 234 -3.69 17.25 12.41
N GLU A 235 -4.16 18.48 12.55
CA GLU A 235 -4.76 19.00 13.79
C GLU A 235 -6.28 19.00 13.59
N VAL A 236 -6.98 18.10 14.27
CA VAL A 236 -8.42 17.87 14.06
C VAL A 236 -9.22 18.41 15.23
N ALA A 237 -10.20 19.27 14.96
CA ALA A 237 -11.13 19.77 15.96
C ALA A 237 -12.32 18.82 16.17
N ALA A 238 -13.06 19.02 17.26
CA ALA A 238 -14.19 18.16 17.64
C ALA A 238 -15.35 18.17 16.61
N ASP A 239 -15.46 19.22 15.80
CA ASP A 239 -16.43 19.33 14.70
C ASP A 239 -15.96 18.64 13.41
N GLY A 240 -14.76 18.05 13.42
CA GLY A 240 -14.14 17.38 12.28
C GLY A 240 -13.37 18.31 11.35
N SER A 241 -13.38 19.63 11.56
CA SER A 241 -12.51 20.53 10.79
C SER A 241 -11.04 20.23 11.08
N ALA A 242 -10.19 20.26 10.05
CA ALA A 242 -8.80 19.85 10.19
C ALA A 242 -7.84 20.84 9.51
N VAL A 243 -6.66 21.00 10.10
CA VAL A 243 -5.51 21.65 9.46
C VAL A 243 -4.48 20.58 9.13
N ILE A 244 -4.19 20.42 7.84
CA ILE A 244 -3.12 19.56 7.34
C ILE A 244 -1.82 20.36 7.33
N THR A 245 -0.76 19.77 7.87
CA THR A 245 0.54 20.42 7.99
C THR A 245 1.70 19.43 8.01
N LYS A 246 2.92 19.94 8.10
CA LYS A 246 4.16 19.18 8.31
C LYS A 246 5.08 19.90 9.28
N LEU A 247 6.09 19.22 9.79
CA LEU A 247 7.05 19.81 10.72
C LEU A 247 7.90 20.92 10.08
N PRO A 248 8.13 22.05 10.80
CA PRO A 248 9.10 23.05 10.38
C PRO A 248 10.52 22.47 10.20
N GLY A 249 11.24 22.97 9.20
CA GLY A 249 12.62 22.55 8.89
C GLY A 249 12.73 21.19 8.18
N THR A 250 11.62 20.58 7.79
CA THR A 250 11.57 19.43 6.87
C THR A 250 11.30 19.90 5.43
N GLY A 251 11.71 19.09 4.45
CA GLY A 251 11.44 19.36 3.04
C GLY A 251 9.98 19.08 2.66
N GLY A 252 9.67 19.25 1.38
CA GLY A 252 8.30 19.16 0.88
C GLY A 252 7.54 20.47 1.00
N ARG A 253 6.25 20.43 0.66
CA ARG A 253 5.31 21.55 0.75
C ARG A 253 3.92 21.03 1.11
N VAL A 254 3.19 21.74 1.97
CA VAL A 254 1.76 21.49 2.20
C VAL A 254 0.99 22.73 1.79
N ASP A 255 0.27 22.63 0.69
CA ASP A 255 -0.49 23.75 0.14
C ASP A 255 -1.76 23.26 -0.57
N ARG A 256 -2.52 24.17 -1.17
CA ARG A 256 -3.75 23.80 -1.87
C ARG A 256 -3.50 22.78 -2.98
N LEU A 257 -2.39 22.88 -3.71
CA LEU A 257 -2.08 21.97 -4.83
C LEU A 257 -1.78 20.56 -4.32
N SER A 258 -0.92 20.42 -3.31
CA SER A 258 -0.56 19.11 -2.77
C SER A 258 -1.76 18.42 -2.09
N CYS A 259 -2.58 19.17 -1.35
CA CYS A 259 -3.82 18.65 -0.79
C CYS A 259 -4.85 18.26 -1.87
N THR A 260 -4.94 19.02 -2.97
CA THR A 260 -5.83 18.67 -4.09
C THR A 260 -5.34 17.41 -4.81
N ALA A 261 -4.04 17.27 -5.02
CA ALA A 261 -3.46 16.08 -5.66
C ALA A 261 -3.74 14.81 -4.85
N GLN A 262 -3.63 14.88 -3.52
CA GLN A 262 -3.99 13.77 -2.64
C GLN A 262 -5.50 13.50 -2.61
N LEU A 263 -6.33 14.55 -2.54
CA LEU A 263 -7.80 14.39 -2.53
C LEU A 263 -8.33 13.63 -3.76
N LEU A 264 -7.73 13.86 -4.93
CA LEU A 264 -8.14 13.23 -6.19
C LEU A 264 -7.51 11.85 -6.40
N TYR A 265 -6.54 11.47 -5.58
CA TYR A 265 -5.84 10.19 -5.72
C TYR A 265 -6.78 9.04 -5.34
N GLU A 266 -6.95 8.08 -6.27
CA GLU A 266 -7.77 6.87 -6.08
C GLU A 266 -9.27 7.12 -5.76
N VAL A 267 -9.77 8.32 -6.03
CA VAL A 267 -11.19 8.68 -5.91
C VAL A 267 -11.85 8.73 -7.28
N GLU A 268 -12.80 7.83 -7.53
CA GLU A 268 -13.59 7.80 -8.77
C GLU A 268 -14.80 8.75 -8.69
N ASP A 269 -15.77 8.45 -7.80
CA ASP A 269 -16.92 9.32 -7.53
C ASP A 269 -16.73 10.05 -6.19
N PRO A 270 -16.38 11.34 -6.19
CA PRO A 270 -16.17 12.09 -4.95
C PRO A 270 -17.46 12.29 -4.15
N ALA A 271 -18.66 12.15 -4.73
CA ALA A 271 -19.91 12.25 -3.96
C ALA A 271 -20.37 10.90 -3.39
N HIS A 272 -19.72 9.80 -3.78
CA HIS A 272 -20.10 8.44 -3.40
C HIS A 272 -18.89 7.54 -3.14
N TYR A 273 -17.96 8.02 -2.32
CA TYR A 273 -16.74 7.29 -2.00
C TYR A 273 -17.02 6.16 -1.00
N LEU A 274 -17.13 4.92 -1.49
CA LEU A 274 -17.46 3.75 -0.68
C LEU A 274 -16.29 3.36 0.24
N GLN A 275 -16.47 3.59 1.54
CA GLN A 275 -15.49 3.23 2.57
C GLN A 275 -16.13 2.39 3.68
N ALA A 276 -15.30 1.64 4.42
CA ALA A 276 -15.78 0.70 5.42
C ALA A 276 -16.58 1.37 6.56
N ASP A 277 -16.32 2.64 6.86
CA ASP A 277 -16.96 3.33 7.99
C ASP A 277 -18.15 4.19 7.60
N VAL A 278 -18.16 4.70 6.37
CA VAL A 278 -19.09 5.72 5.87
C VAL A 278 -19.00 5.74 4.35
N VAL A 279 -20.09 6.10 3.66
CA VAL A 279 -19.97 6.50 2.24
C VAL A 279 -19.63 7.98 2.20
N GLY A 280 -18.41 8.32 1.84
CA GLY A 280 -17.89 9.69 1.85
C GLY A 280 -18.44 10.57 0.74
N ASP A 281 -18.71 11.83 1.07
CA ASP A 281 -19.03 12.90 0.12
C ASP A 281 -17.95 14.00 0.23
N PHE A 282 -17.05 14.01 -0.73
CA PHE A 282 -15.98 14.99 -0.93
C PHE A 282 -16.35 16.08 -1.95
N SER A 283 -17.57 16.07 -2.52
CA SER A 283 -17.96 16.99 -3.61
C SER A 283 -17.93 18.48 -3.23
N LYS A 284 -17.92 18.78 -1.93
CA LYS A 284 -17.89 20.14 -1.37
C LYS A 284 -16.60 20.45 -0.62
N VAL A 285 -15.58 19.60 -0.71
CA VAL A 285 -14.30 19.83 -0.04
C VAL A 285 -13.66 21.12 -0.56
N ARG A 286 -13.14 21.91 0.37
CA ARG A 286 -12.39 23.14 0.12
C ARG A 286 -11.12 23.13 0.94
N PHE A 287 -10.08 23.70 0.34
CA PHE A 287 -8.79 23.93 0.96
C PHE A 287 -8.53 25.43 1.07
N THR A 288 -8.21 25.88 2.28
CA THR A 288 -7.84 27.28 2.57
C THR A 288 -6.45 27.29 3.17
N GLU A 289 -5.50 27.93 2.48
CA GLU A 289 -4.15 28.15 2.99
C GLU A 289 -4.20 29.17 4.13
N LEU A 290 -3.76 28.76 5.32
CA LEU A 290 -3.73 29.61 6.51
C LEU A 290 -2.37 30.33 6.62
N GLU A 291 -1.30 29.55 6.43
CA GLU A 291 0.09 29.99 6.44
C GLU A 291 0.95 28.98 5.67
N SER A 292 2.27 29.21 5.63
CA SER A 292 3.19 28.28 4.96
C SER A 292 3.06 26.88 5.56
N ASP A 293 2.92 25.87 4.70
CA ASP A 293 2.76 24.47 5.07
C ASP A 293 1.53 24.17 5.96
N ARG A 294 0.49 25.01 5.95
CA ARG A 294 -0.72 24.83 6.77
C ARG A 294 -1.98 25.12 5.98
N VAL A 295 -2.75 24.07 5.74
CA VAL A 295 -3.96 24.10 4.90
C VAL A 295 -5.14 23.60 5.71
N GLN A 296 -6.15 24.44 5.87
CA GLN A 296 -7.43 24.02 6.41
C GLN A 296 -8.21 23.22 5.36
N ALA A 297 -8.66 22.03 5.75
CA ALA A 297 -9.51 21.14 4.96
C ALA A 297 -10.91 21.08 5.59
N GLN A 298 -11.93 21.39 4.79
CA GLN A 298 -13.33 21.45 5.25
C GLN A 298 -14.29 21.03 4.14
N GLY A 299 -15.52 20.68 4.52
CA GLY A 299 -16.64 20.51 3.59
C GLY A 299 -16.86 19.07 3.13
N ALA A 300 -16.10 18.10 3.63
CA ALA A 300 -16.47 16.69 3.48
C ALA A 300 -17.74 16.39 4.28
N SER A 301 -18.45 15.34 3.89
CA SER A 301 -19.54 14.77 4.67
C SER A 301 -19.65 13.28 4.38
N GLY A 302 -20.73 12.65 4.82
CA GLY A 302 -20.92 11.23 4.60
C GLY A 302 -22.37 10.79 4.73
N HIS A 303 -22.64 9.61 4.19
CA HIS A 303 -23.91 8.91 4.22
C HIS A 303 -23.79 7.57 4.95
N ALA A 304 -24.92 6.87 5.08
CA ALA A 304 -24.97 5.56 5.70
C ALA A 304 -23.88 4.64 5.17
N ARG A 305 -23.15 4.02 6.10
CA ARG A 305 -22.07 3.08 5.78
C ARG A 305 -22.57 1.88 4.97
N PRO A 306 -21.72 1.28 4.12
CA PRO A 306 -22.11 0.09 3.36
C PRO A 306 -22.49 -1.10 4.25
N GLU A 307 -23.54 -1.83 3.84
CA GLU A 307 -23.96 -3.10 4.46
C GLU A 307 -22.96 -4.25 4.21
N GLN A 308 -22.17 -4.12 3.14
CA GLN A 308 -21.17 -5.09 2.72
C GLN A 308 -19.76 -4.50 2.83
N LEU A 309 -18.79 -5.35 3.11
CA LEU A 309 -17.37 -5.01 3.16
C LEU A 309 -16.65 -5.61 1.95
N LYS A 310 -15.67 -4.86 1.43
CA LYS A 310 -14.71 -5.36 0.43
C LYS A 310 -13.86 -6.45 1.05
N VAL A 311 -13.58 -7.48 0.28
CA VAL A 311 -12.65 -8.56 0.61
C VAL A 311 -11.66 -8.72 -0.52
N THR A 312 -10.37 -8.64 -0.21
CA THR A 312 -9.31 -8.96 -1.17
C THR A 312 -9.01 -10.45 -1.10
N LEU A 313 -9.13 -11.11 -2.25
CA LEU A 313 -8.84 -12.52 -2.47
C LEU A 313 -7.47 -12.64 -3.12
N GLY A 314 -6.51 -13.28 -2.46
CA GLY A 314 -5.19 -13.58 -3.03
C GLY A 314 -5.17 -15.00 -3.59
N TYR A 315 -4.74 -15.20 -4.84
CA TYR A 315 -4.70 -16.53 -5.46
C TYR A 315 -3.48 -16.73 -6.37
N ARG A 316 -3.07 -17.99 -6.55
CA ARG A 316 -1.97 -18.36 -7.47
C ARG A 316 -2.41 -18.23 -8.92
N ASP A 317 -1.62 -17.51 -9.70
CA ASP A 317 -1.91 -17.22 -11.11
C ASP A 317 -0.71 -17.48 -12.04
N GLY A 318 0.03 -18.55 -11.73
CA GLY A 318 1.17 -19.02 -12.53
C GLY A 318 2.46 -18.26 -12.24
N PHE A 319 3.25 -18.04 -13.28
CA PHE A 319 4.58 -17.44 -13.20
C PHE A 319 4.74 -16.36 -14.27
N ILE A 320 5.63 -15.41 -14.04
CA ILE A 320 6.13 -14.52 -15.09
C ILE A 320 7.64 -14.76 -15.23
N GLY A 321 8.04 -15.12 -16.44
CA GLY A 321 9.41 -15.11 -16.88
C GLY A 321 9.71 -13.79 -17.55
N GLU A 322 10.83 -13.17 -17.21
CA GLU A 322 11.27 -11.93 -17.82
C GLU A 322 12.76 -11.99 -18.16
N GLY A 323 13.08 -11.58 -19.39
CA GLY A 323 14.45 -11.33 -19.81
C GLY A 323 14.57 -9.91 -20.36
N GLN A 324 15.69 -9.25 -20.05
CA GLN A 324 16.02 -7.94 -20.61
C GLN A 324 17.45 -7.89 -21.14
N ILE A 325 17.70 -7.12 -22.20
CA ILE A 325 19.02 -6.84 -22.77
C ILE A 325 19.11 -5.40 -23.29
N SER A 326 20.24 -4.73 -23.08
CA SER A 326 20.42 -3.33 -23.50
C SER A 326 21.25 -3.22 -24.77
N TYR A 327 20.95 -2.18 -25.56
CA TYR A 327 21.74 -1.73 -26.70
C TYR A 327 21.97 -0.22 -26.59
N ALA A 328 23.20 0.23 -26.80
CA ALA A 328 23.57 1.65 -26.75
C ALA A 328 24.37 2.06 -27.99
N GLY A 329 24.43 3.37 -28.24
CA GLY A 329 25.15 3.96 -29.38
C GLY A 329 24.32 4.05 -30.66
N PRO A 330 24.91 4.54 -31.76
CA PRO A 330 24.23 4.68 -33.04
C PRO A 330 23.51 3.39 -33.46
N GLY A 331 22.22 3.49 -33.81
CA GLY A 331 21.39 2.36 -34.19
C GLY A 331 20.92 1.46 -33.03
N ALA A 332 20.99 1.93 -31.78
CA ALA A 332 20.51 1.19 -30.61
C ALA A 332 19.08 0.67 -30.76
N ARG A 333 18.14 1.54 -31.16
CA ARG A 333 16.75 1.16 -31.40
C ARG A 333 16.62 0.09 -32.47
N ALA A 334 17.25 0.27 -33.64
CA ALA A 334 17.18 -0.70 -34.74
C ALA A 334 17.70 -2.08 -34.32
N ARG A 335 18.75 -2.13 -33.50
CA ARG A 335 19.23 -3.39 -32.90
C ARG A 335 18.22 -3.94 -31.89
N GLY A 336 17.63 -3.12 -31.03
CA GLY A 336 16.56 -3.54 -30.13
C GLY A 336 15.34 -4.10 -30.87
N GLU A 337 14.93 -3.48 -31.96
CA GLU A 337 13.83 -3.95 -32.81
C GLU A 337 14.17 -5.28 -33.48
N LEU A 338 15.42 -5.47 -33.93
CA LEU A 338 15.91 -6.75 -34.44
C LEU A 338 15.95 -7.83 -33.35
N ALA A 339 16.37 -7.50 -32.12
CA ALA A 339 16.31 -8.43 -31.00
C ALA A 339 14.86 -8.86 -30.68
N LEU A 340 13.93 -7.91 -30.63
CA LEU A 340 12.51 -8.20 -30.43
C LEU A 340 11.93 -9.05 -31.56
N SER A 341 12.33 -8.80 -32.81
CA SER A 341 11.88 -9.62 -33.93
C SER A 341 12.39 -11.04 -33.80
N ILE A 342 13.67 -11.25 -33.47
CA ILE A 342 14.24 -12.59 -33.22
C ILE A 342 13.47 -13.32 -32.11
N LEU A 343 13.25 -12.66 -30.97
CA LEU A 343 12.53 -13.25 -29.84
C LEU A 343 11.10 -13.63 -30.22
N ARG A 344 10.36 -12.77 -30.93
CA ARG A 344 9.00 -13.07 -31.39
C ARG A 344 8.95 -14.28 -32.31
N HIS A 345 9.89 -14.40 -33.25
CA HIS A 345 9.96 -15.57 -34.13
C HIS A 345 10.21 -16.84 -33.32
N ARG A 346 11.13 -16.82 -32.35
CA ARG A 346 11.40 -17.99 -31.50
C ARG A 346 10.22 -18.40 -30.62
N LEU A 347 9.46 -17.46 -30.10
CA LEU A 347 8.24 -17.76 -29.34
C LEU A 347 7.16 -18.40 -30.21
N GLN A 348 7.07 -18.01 -31.49
CA GLN A 348 6.08 -18.54 -32.43
C GLN A 348 6.46 -19.90 -33.02
N ASP A 349 7.76 -20.19 -33.12
CA ASP A 349 8.25 -21.46 -33.65
C ASP A 349 8.15 -22.58 -32.61
N ALA A 350 7.24 -23.54 -32.83
CA ALA A 350 7.01 -24.66 -31.93
C ALA A 350 8.25 -25.55 -31.67
N THR A 351 9.25 -25.51 -32.56
CA THR A 351 10.50 -26.26 -32.41
C THR A 351 11.55 -25.52 -31.58
N LEU A 352 11.43 -24.20 -31.45
CA LEU A 352 12.38 -23.32 -30.77
C LEU A 352 11.82 -22.71 -29.49
N SER A 353 10.50 -22.70 -29.31
CA SER A 353 9.84 -21.93 -28.26
C SER A 353 9.97 -22.51 -26.86
N HIS A 354 10.55 -23.71 -26.69
CA HIS A 354 10.63 -24.39 -25.39
C HIS A 354 9.26 -24.50 -24.68
N GLY A 355 8.18 -24.65 -25.45
CA GLY A 355 6.81 -24.71 -24.91
C GLY A 355 6.21 -23.35 -24.54
N LEU A 356 6.74 -22.25 -25.08
CA LEU A 356 6.23 -20.88 -24.88
C LEU A 356 5.26 -20.43 -25.98
N THR A 357 5.04 -21.24 -27.02
CA THR A 357 4.15 -20.89 -28.13
C THR A 357 2.72 -20.63 -27.66
N GLY A 358 2.14 -19.50 -28.10
CA GLY A 358 0.76 -19.11 -27.79
C GLY A 358 0.57 -18.52 -26.39
N LEU A 359 1.63 -18.38 -25.59
CA LEU A 359 1.54 -17.73 -24.29
C LEU A 359 1.42 -16.21 -24.43
N GLU A 360 0.64 -15.61 -23.53
CA GLU A 360 0.51 -14.16 -23.41
C GLU A 360 1.86 -13.53 -23.07
N HIS A 361 2.27 -12.52 -23.84
CA HIS A 361 3.57 -11.89 -23.67
C HIS A 361 3.56 -10.40 -24.04
N ARG A 362 4.52 -9.67 -23.48
CA ARG A 362 4.88 -8.29 -23.87
C ARG A 362 6.33 -8.26 -24.29
N ALA A 363 6.56 -7.79 -25.51
CA ALA A 363 7.90 -7.67 -26.11
C ALA A 363 8.11 -6.23 -26.59
N GLU A 364 8.96 -5.49 -25.89
CA GLU A 364 8.97 -4.02 -25.87
C GLU A 364 10.38 -3.44 -25.79
N LEU A 365 10.51 -2.15 -26.11
CA LEU A 365 11.69 -1.33 -25.88
C LEU A 365 11.40 -0.30 -24.79
N ILE A 366 12.04 -0.47 -23.64
CA ILE A 366 12.08 0.56 -22.60
C ILE A 366 12.86 1.75 -23.15
N GLY A 367 12.27 2.94 -23.05
CA GLY A 367 12.75 4.17 -23.69
C GLY A 367 12.08 4.49 -25.02
N VAL A 368 11.23 3.59 -25.56
CA VAL A 368 10.49 3.83 -26.82
C VAL A 368 8.99 3.56 -26.64
N ASN A 369 8.57 2.33 -26.33
CA ASN A 369 7.16 1.93 -26.41
C ASN A 369 6.63 1.12 -25.21
N ALA A 370 7.42 0.97 -24.15
CA ALA A 370 7.04 0.14 -23.00
C ALA A 370 5.84 0.68 -22.19
N MET A 371 5.63 2.00 -22.15
CA MET A 371 4.56 2.64 -21.35
C MET A 371 3.32 2.99 -22.17
N HIS A 372 3.49 3.69 -23.31
CA HIS A 372 2.38 4.24 -24.10
C HIS A 372 2.19 3.56 -25.45
N GLY A 373 2.81 2.39 -25.66
CA GLY A 373 2.76 1.70 -26.94
C GLY A 373 3.57 2.41 -28.03
N PRO A 374 3.46 1.97 -29.29
CA PRO A 374 4.32 2.43 -30.39
C PRO A 374 3.97 3.82 -30.96
N GLN A 375 2.86 4.44 -30.56
CA GLN A 375 2.33 5.65 -31.20
C GLN A 375 2.92 6.96 -30.65
N LEU A 376 3.20 7.03 -29.34
CA LEU A 376 3.70 8.24 -28.70
C LEU A 376 5.23 8.23 -28.60
N GLY A 377 5.86 9.41 -28.65
CA GLY A 377 7.31 9.57 -28.49
C GLY A 377 8.14 9.16 -29.72
N THR A 378 7.53 9.04 -30.90
CA THR A 378 8.22 8.65 -32.15
C THR A 378 9.06 9.77 -32.76
N ASP A 379 8.96 10.99 -32.23
CA ASP A 379 9.68 12.19 -32.67
C ASP A 379 11.16 12.19 -32.24
N ARG A 380 11.59 11.23 -31.42
CA ARG A 380 12.94 11.14 -30.86
C ARG A 380 13.49 9.73 -30.97
N GLU A 381 14.81 9.67 -31.11
CA GLU A 381 15.57 8.42 -31.15
C GLU A 381 16.47 8.35 -29.92
N PRO A 382 16.24 7.43 -28.98
CA PRO A 382 17.06 7.33 -27.78
C PRO A 382 18.45 6.78 -28.10
N TYR A 383 19.47 7.27 -27.40
CA TYR A 383 20.86 6.81 -27.57
C TYR A 383 21.09 5.39 -27.04
N GLU A 384 20.23 4.94 -26.14
CA GLU A 384 20.20 3.59 -25.60
C GLU A 384 18.77 3.11 -25.43
N VAL A 385 18.56 1.81 -25.62
CA VAL A 385 17.27 1.15 -25.42
C VAL A 385 17.48 -0.12 -24.62
N ARG A 386 16.46 -0.53 -23.88
CA ARG A 386 16.43 -1.83 -23.22
C ARG A 386 15.28 -2.67 -23.74
N VAL A 387 15.63 -3.76 -24.40
CA VAL A 387 14.68 -4.79 -24.82
C VAL A 387 14.17 -5.49 -23.57
N ARG A 388 12.85 -5.66 -23.48
CA ARG A 388 12.20 -6.47 -22.46
C ARG A 388 11.25 -7.46 -23.12
N LEU A 389 11.40 -8.73 -22.77
CA LEU A 389 10.42 -9.78 -23.01
C LEU A 389 9.90 -10.27 -21.66
N ALA A 390 8.59 -10.15 -21.45
CA ALA A 390 7.90 -10.71 -20.30
C ALA A 390 6.79 -11.64 -20.78
N VAL A 391 6.72 -12.85 -20.23
CA VAL A 391 5.75 -13.89 -20.65
C VAL A 391 5.03 -14.45 -19.42
N ARG A 392 3.71 -14.55 -19.50
CA ARG A 392 2.88 -15.24 -18.51
C ARG A 392 2.96 -16.75 -18.76
N CYS A 393 3.46 -17.47 -17.77
CA CYS A 393 3.83 -18.88 -17.84
C CYS A 393 3.00 -19.71 -16.85
N ALA A 394 2.74 -20.98 -17.18
CA ALA A 394 1.99 -21.86 -16.30
C ALA A 394 2.88 -22.42 -15.16
N ASN A 395 4.18 -22.56 -15.41
CA ASN A 395 5.14 -23.12 -14.47
C ASN A 395 6.48 -22.39 -14.49
N ARG A 396 7.29 -22.65 -13.46
CA ARG A 396 8.62 -22.06 -13.27
C ARG A 396 9.57 -22.39 -14.42
N THR A 397 9.57 -23.61 -14.96
CA THR A 397 10.48 -24.02 -16.05
C THR A 397 10.25 -23.20 -17.32
N GLN A 398 8.99 -22.98 -17.70
CA GLN A 398 8.66 -22.07 -18.79
C GLN A 398 9.15 -20.64 -18.50
N ALA A 399 8.93 -20.13 -17.30
CA ALA A 399 9.37 -18.79 -16.93
C ALA A 399 10.91 -18.63 -16.98
N GLU A 400 11.67 -19.66 -16.58
CA GLU A 400 13.13 -19.69 -16.68
C GLU A 400 13.60 -19.66 -18.14
N ALA A 401 12.92 -20.41 -19.03
CA ALA A 401 13.24 -20.42 -20.46
C ALA A 401 13.11 -19.05 -21.13
N VAL A 402 12.17 -18.20 -20.69
CA VAL A 402 12.01 -16.83 -21.21
C VAL A 402 13.28 -16.00 -21.00
N GLY A 403 13.85 -16.07 -19.81
CA GLY A 403 15.11 -15.38 -19.51
C GLY A 403 16.25 -15.89 -20.37
N GLN A 404 16.33 -17.21 -20.57
CA GLN A 404 17.36 -17.87 -21.36
C GLN A 404 17.31 -17.46 -22.84
N GLU A 405 16.10 -17.30 -23.41
CA GLU A 405 15.93 -16.80 -24.77
C GLU A 405 16.52 -15.40 -24.98
N VAL A 406 16.34 -14.52 -23.99
CA VAL A 406 16.91 -13.16 -24.05
C VAL A 406 18.43 -13.19 -23.83
N GLU A 407 18.92 -14.01 -22.91
CA GLU A 407 20.36 -14.17 -22.68
C GLU A 407 21.09 -14.73 -23.91
N ALA A 408 20.45 -15.66 -24.63
CA ALA A 408 21.01 -16.24 -25.85
C ALA A 408 21.32 -15.18 -26.93
N LEU A 409 20.72 -13.99 -26.88
CA LEU A 409 21.02 -12.88 -27.80
C LEU A 409 22.46 -12.36 -27.69
N TYR A 410 23.20 -12.67 -26.63
CA TYR A 410 24.62 -12.34 -26.54
C TYR A 410 25.42 -12.81 -27.75
N LEU A 411 25.14 -14.03 -28.20
CA LEU A 411 25.84 -14.67 -29.33
C LEU A 411 24.91 -15.03 -30.49
N ASN A 412 23.59 -14.93 -30.29
CA ASN A 412 22.57 -15.27 -31.29
C ASN A 412 21.63 -14.09 -31.58
N GLY A 413 22.10 -12.87 -31.36
CA GLY A 413 21.34 -11.64 -31.51
C GLY A 413 22.14 -10.51 -32.18
N PRO A 414 21.58 -9.30 -32.23
CA PRO A 414 22.24 -8.12 -32.76
C PRO A 414 23.55 -7.79 -32.02
N ALA A 415 24.48 -7.14 -32.72
CA ALA A 415 25.78 -6.77 -32.17
C ALA A 415 25.70 -5.80 -30.99
N GLY A 416 26.61 -5.92 -30.03
CA GLY A 416 26.76 -4.95 -28.94
C GLY A 416 25.62 -4.96 -27.91
N GLY A 417 24.94 -6.10 -27.75
CA GLY A 417 24.00 -6.33 -26.64
C GLY A 417 24.75 -6.55 -25.32
N GLY A 418 24.22 -6.02 -24.22
CA GLY A 418 24.85 -6.13 -22.91
C GLY A 418 23.88 -5.96 -21.74
N GLY A 419 24.36 -6.29 -20.54
CA GLY A 419 23.62 -6.05 -19.30
C GLY A 419 22.37 -6.91 -19.14
N VAL A 420 22.42 -8.17 -19.60
CA VAL A 420 21.29 -9.09 -19.50
C VAL A 420 20.86 -9.27 -18.05
N THR A 421 19.57 -9.22 -17.82
CA THR A 421 18.95 -9.61 -16.54
C THR A 421 17.82 -10.59 -16.80
N GLN A 422 17.71 -11.58 -15.92
CA GLN A 422 16.64 -12.56 -15.94
C GLN A 422 15.91 -12.52 -14.60
N SER A 423 14.60 -12.69 -14.63
CA SER A 423 13.83 -12.90 -13.41
C SER A 423 12.69 -13.88 -13.63
N VAL A 424 12.41 -14.65 -12.59
CA VAL A 424 11.26 -15.54 -12.52
C VAL A 424 10.51 -15.24 -11.24
N ARG A 425 9.23 -14.94 -11.38
CA ARG A 425 8.35 -14.63 -10.25
C ARG A 425 7.11 -15.49 -10.31
N GLU A 426 6.75 -16.11 -9.18
CA GLU A 426 5.39 -16.63 -9.00
C GLU A 426 4.43 -15.43 -8.96
N VAL A 427 3.30 -15.55 -9.65
CA VAL A 427 2.28 -14.51 -9.67
C VAL A 427 1.23 -14.86 -8.64
N ILE A 428 1.14 -14.00 -7.63
CA ILE A 428 -0.01 -13.95 -6.73
C ILE A 428 -0.89 -12.81 -7.22
N ALA A 429 -2.01 -13.17 -7.82
CA ALA A 429 -3.00 -12.22 -8.29
C ALA A 429 -4.00 -11.90 -7.18
N ALA A 430 -4.71 -10.78 -7.36
CA ALA A 430 -5.77 -10.35 -6.47
C ALA A 430 -7.10 -10.30 -7.23
N ALA A 431 -8.17 -10.68 -6.56
CA ALA A 431 -9.55 -10.39 -6.95
C ALA A 431 -10.28 -9.72 -5.78
N SER A 432 -11.40 -9.06 -6.07
CA SER A 432 -12.24 -8.44 -5.04
C SER A 432 -13.60 -9.12 -5.01
N ALA A 433 -14.12 -9.33 -3.80
CA ALA A 433 -15.48 -9.77 -3.55
C ALA A 433 -16.11 -8.92 -2.44
N LEU A 434 -17.42 -9.06 -2.25
CA LEU A 434 -18.14 -8.41 -1.16
C LEU A 434 -18.67 -9.46 -0.18
N MET A 435 -18.71 -9.10 1.11
CA MET A 435 -19.35 -9.91 2.14
C MET A 435 -20.23 -9.08 3.07
N PRO A 436 -21.30 -9.65 3.65
CA PRO A 436 -22.09 -8.94 4.65
C PRO A 436 -21.23 -8.59 5.87
N ARG A 437 -21.31 -7.33 6.34
CA ARG A 437 -20.53 -6.87 7.51
C ARG A 437 -20.71 -7.76 8.74
N HIS A 438 -21.94 -8.21 9.00
CA HIS A 438 -22.27 -9.02 10.18
C HIS A 438 -21.63 -10.42 10.17
N ALA A 439 -21.11 -10.87 9.02
CA ALA A 439 -20.39 -12.14 8.92
C ALA A 439 -18.93 -12.02 9.39
N VAL A 440 -18.39 -10.81 9.48
CA VAL A 440 -17.05 -10.55 10.02
C VAL A 440 -17.11 -10.49 11.54
N GLN A 441 -16.14 -11.11 12.21
CA GLN A 441 -16.08 -11.16 13.68
C GLN A 441 -14.73 -10.64 14.19
N PRO A 442 -14.55 -9.31 14.28
CA PRO A 442 -13.33 -8.73 14.81
C PRO A 442 -13.11 -9.13 16.26
N ARG A 443 -11.84 -9.31 16.64
CA ARG A 443 -11.41 -9.58 18.01
C ARG A 443 -10.24 -8.68 18.36
N CYS A 444 -10.15 -8.29 19.63
CA CYS A 444 -9.07 -7.50 20.16
C CYS A 444 -8.44 -8.24 21.34
N ASP A 445 -7.17 -8.60 21.21
CA ASP A 445 -6.37 -9.26 22.23
C ASP A 445 -5.35 -8.26 22.77
N ILE A 446 -5.23 -8.14 24.10
CA ILE A 446 -4.22 -7.29 24.73
C ILE A 446 -3.03 -8.15 25.12
N LEU A 447 -1.86 -7.82 24.59
CA LEU A 447 -0.59 -8.42 24.91
C LEU A 447 0.19 -7.49 25.83
N GLU A 448 0.57 -8.01 26.98
CA GLU A 448 1.42 -7.35 27.94
C GLU A 448 2.36 -8.39 28.56
N ARG A 449 3.60 -8.01 28.87
CA ARG A 449 4.47 -8.87 29.66
C ARG A 449 4.30 -8.55 31.14
N HIS A 450 4.05 -9.58 31.95
CA HIS A 450 4.15 -9.45 33.39
C HIS A 450 5.63 -9.43 33.81
N ALA A 451 5.95 -8.71 34.88
CA ALA A 451 7.30 -8.67 35.42
C ALA A 451 7.72 -10.08 35.90
N GLY A 452 8.39 -10.85 35.04
CA GLY A 452 8.78 -12.24 35.31
C GLY A 452 9.19 -13.06 34.08
N ASP A 453 8.80 -12.64 32.85
CA ASP A 453 9.02 -13.38 31.58
C ASP A 453 10.13 -12.84 30.66
#